data_AF-A0A0P9KCE0-F1
#
_entry.id   AF-A0A0P9KCE0-F1
#
_cell.length_a   1.000
_cell.length_b   1.000
_cell.length_c   1.000
_cell.angle_alpha   90.00
_cell.angle_beta   90.00
_cell.angle_gamma   90.00
#
_symmetry.space_group_name_H-M   'P 1'
#
loop_
_entity.id
_entity.type
_entity.pdbx_description
1 polymer ?
#
loop_
_entity_poly.entity_id
_entity_poly.type
_entity_poly.pdbx_seq_one_letter_code
_entity_poly.pdbx_strand_id
1 'polypeptide(L)'
;DERALVEGLKSTYQGYIERAEKVYTLINENQAEAGRALVWGEMKAMAEGMETALGKLEKINDDSEAESSAAATSVYENALIVTQGVMFLTVLLTVLLAWRLTKSLAVPISQALHSSETIAAGDLRPSAINREGTDEAALLLQSMERMRGNLSQTLSQVGDAAHQLASATEEMSALMVNSNADLVVQNSEIEMAATAVTEMSQAVDEVARNAVTTSVESRTSSVSAREGQEELNQTVKSILELTRNVGTASVEAQALATRTLDITKVLDVIRAVSEQTNLL
;
A
#
# COMPACT_ATOMS: atom_id res chain seq x y z
N ASP A 1 94.70 27.86 19.62
CA ASP A 1 95.34 29.12 20.07
C ASP A 1 95.23 29.34 21.57
N GLU A 2 94.04 29.31 22.18
CA GLU A 2 93.87 29.44 23.64
C GLU A 2 94.67 28.41 24.45
N ARG A 3 94.61 27.12 24.08
CA ARG A 3 95.40 26.06 24.74
C ARG A 3 96.91 26.33 24.71
N ALA A 4 97.43 26.85 23.60
CA ALA A 4 98.84 27.19 23.46
C ALA A 4 99.22 28.43 24.30
N LEU A 5 98.31 29.39 24.44
CA LEU A 5 98.45 30.54 25.34
C LEU A 5 98.48 30.12 26.82
N VAL A 6 97.58 29.21 27.23
CA VAL A 6 97.53 28.68 28.60
C VAL A 6 98.78 27.85 28.92
N GLU A 7 99.23 27.00 27.99
CA GLU A 7 100.47 26.23 28.14
C GLU A 7 101.70 27.13 28.19
N GLY A 8 101.76 28.17 27.35
CA GLY A 8 102.82 29.17 27.35
C GLY A 8 102.85 30.02 28.63
N LEU A 9 101.69 30.41 29.16
CA LEU A 9 101.56 31.12 30.43
C LEU A 9 102.05 30.25 31.59
N LYS A 10 101.66 28.97 31.62
CA LYS A 10 102.12 27.99 32.62
C LYS A 10 103.63 27.84 32.59
N SER A 11 104.22 27.73 31.41
CA SER A 11 105.68 27.65 31.24
C SER A 11 106.39 28.94 31.70
N THR A 12 105.86 30.10 31.34
CA THR A 12 106.43 31.40 31.73
C THR A 12 106.33 31.63 33.25
N TYR A 13 105.23 31.21 33.87
CA TYR A 13 105.03 31.25 35.31
C TYR A 13 106.01 30.34 36.06
N GLN A 14 106.22 29.11 35.58
CA GLN A 14 107.23 28.21 36.15
C GLN A 14 108.62 28.82 36.06
N GLY A 15 108.99 29.36 34.90
CA GLY A 15 110.26 30.08 34.72
C GLY A 15 110.40 31.27 35.68
N TYR A 16 109.34 32.06 35.87
CA TYR A 16 109.34 33.21 36.77
C TYR A 16 109.59 32.79 38.24
N ILE A 17 108.95 31.72 38.71
CA ILE A 17 109.16 31.18 40.07
C ILE A 17 110.59 30.70 40.25
N GLU A 18 111.17 29.97 39.29
CA GLU A 18 112.58 29.54 39.34
C GLU A 18 113.55 30.74 39.48
N ARG A 19 113.29 31.84 38.75
CA ARG A 19 114.13 33.05 38.86
C ARG A 19 113.89 33.77 40.18
N ALA A 20 112.66 33.78 40.71
CA ALA A 20 112.35 34.33 42.02
C ALA A 20 113.10 33.62 43.15
N GLU A 21 113.18 32.28 43.11
CA GLU A 21 114.00 31.49 44.04
C GLU A 21 115.49 31.84 43.92
N LYS A 22 115.99 32.01 42.68
CA LYS A 22 117.38 32.43 42.43
C LYS A 22 117.68 33.85 42.93
N VAL A 23 116.71 34.77 42.89
CA VAL A 23 116.85 36.10 43.49
C VAL A 23 117.00 35.98 45.02
N TYR A 24 116.22 35.11 45.65
CA TYR A 24 116.31 34.87 47.10
C TYR A 24 117.69 34.33 47.50
N THR A 25 118.26 33.39 46.73
CA THR A 25 119.62 32.89 46.98
C THR A 25 120.68 33.97 46.79
N LEU A 26 120.58 34.78 45.73
CA LEU A 26 121.53 35.88 45.46
C LEU A 26 121.51 36.96 46.54
N ILE A 27 120.34 37.23 47.14
CA ILE A 27 120.21 38.16 48.27
C ILE A 27 120.89 37.59 49.53
N ASN A 28 120.71 36.29 49.82
CA ASN A 28 121.35 35.63 50.96
C ASN A 28 122.88 35.50 50.81
N GLU A 29 123.38 35.44 49.57
CA GLU A 29 124.82 35.44 49.24
C GLU A 29 125.43 36.85 49.15
N ASN A 30 124.69 37.88 49.58
CA ASN A 30 125.10 39.29 49.58
C ASN A 30 125.38 39.88 48.18
N GLN A 31 124.83 39.27 47.12
CA GLN A 31 124.95 39.69 45.71
C GLN A 31 123.72 40.49 45.25
N ALA A 32 123.38 41.55 45.99
CA ALA A 32 122.15 42.32 45.77
C ALA A 32 122.04 42.97 44.38
N GLU A 33 123.18 43.34 43.76
CA GLU A 33 123.20 43.97 42.44
C GLU A 33 122.84 42.98 41.32
N ALA A 34 123.34 41.75 41.38
CA ALA A 34 122.99 40.67 40.46
C ALA A 34 121.52 40.25 40.62
N GLY A 35 121.02 40.21 41.87
CA GLY A 35 119.60 39.98 42.15
C GLY A 35 118.70 41.06 41.55
N ARG A 36 119.07 42.35 41.67
CA ARG A 36 118.33 43.46 41.06
C ARG A 36 118.32 43.39 39.53
N ALA A 37 119.44 43.03 38.90
CA ALA A 37 119.52 42.87 37.46
C ALA A 37 118.61 41.74 36.95
N LEU A 38 118.51 40.63 37.69
CA LEU A 38 117.62 39.52 37.36
C LEU A 38 116.13 39.90 37.50
N VAL A 39 115.79 40.67 38.55
CA VAL A 39 114.43 41.18 38.76
C VAL A 39 114.04 42.18 37.67
N TRP A 40 114.85 43.20 37.42
CA TRP A 40 114.53 44.30 36.50
C TRP A 40 114.78 43.96 35.02
N GLY A 41 115.48 42.86 34.73
CA GLY A 41 115.68 42.32 33.39
C GLY A 41 114.73 41.16 33.11
N GLU A 42 115.20 39.93 33.32
CA GLU A 42 114.50 38.71 32.92
C GLU A 42 113.13 38.55 33.59
N MET A 43 113.03 38.75 34.90
CA MET A 43 111.76 38.55 35.61
C MET A 43 110.73 39.60 35.20
N LYS A 44 111.13 40.86 35.03
CA LYS A 44 110.25 41.92 34.50
C LYS A 44 109.74 41.56 33.11
N ALA A 45 110.61 41.13 32.20
CA ALA A 45 110.21 40.72 30.86
C ALA A 45 109.25 39.51 30.88
N MET A 46 109.47 38.55 31.79
CA MET A 46 108.54 37.43 32.01
C MET A 46 107.19 37.90 32.56
N ALA A 47 107.17 38.87 33.50
CA ALA A 47 105.94 39.44 34.04
C ALA A 47 105.13 40.19 32.97
N GLU A 48 105.76 41.03 32.16
CA GLU A 48 105.13 41.73 31.03
C GLU A 48 104.60 40.73 29.98
N GLY A 49 105.33 39.63 29.74
CA GLY A 49 104.88 38.54 28.88
C GLY A 49 103.66 37.80 29.43
N MET A 50 103.62 37.55 30.74
CA MET A 50 102.47 36.95 31.42
C MET A 50 101.25 37.88 31.41
N GLU A 51 101.43 39.17 31.68
CA GLU A 51 100.38 40.19 31.60
C GLU A 51 99.77 40.25 30.19
N THR A 52 100.61 40.25 29.15
CA THR A 52 100.17 40.21 27.76
C THR A 52 99.40 38.93 27.44
N ALA A 53 99.86 37.78 27.94
CA ALA A 53 99.19 36.49 27.73
C ALA A 53 97.86 36.41 28.48
N LEU A 54 97.78 36.92 29.71
CA LEU A 54 96.54 37.01 30.49
C LEU A 54 95.54 37.96 29.84
N GLY A 55 95.96 39.14 29.39
CA GLY A 55 95.08 40.07 28.67
C GLY A 55 94.57 39.50 27.34
N LYS A 56 95.35 38.65 26.66
CA LYS A 56 94.86 37.90 25.49
C LYS A 56 93.82 36.83 25.87
N LEU A 57 93.99 36.14 27.00
CA LEU A 57 93.02 35.15 27.48
C LEU A 57 91.73 35.81 27.96
N GLU A 58 91.82 36.93 28.68
CA GLU A 58 90.67 37.76 29.07
C GLU A 58 89.89 38.19 27.82
N LYS A 59 90.58 38.72 26.81
CA LYS A 59 89.94 39.09 25.54
C LYS A 59 89.28 37.91 24.83
N ILE A 60 89.93 36.75 24.75
CA ILE A 60 89.32 35.55 24.15
C ILE A 60 88.06 35.13 24.91
N ASN A 61 88.08 35.20 26.24
CA ASN A 61 86.94 34.87 27.08
C ASN A 61 85.79 35.88 26.90
N ASP A 62 86.08 37.18 26.88
CA ASP A 62 85.10 38.25 26.63
C ASP A 62 84.47 38.14 25.24
N ASP A 63 85.29 37.92 24.20
CA ASP A 63 84.83 37.72 22.82
C ASP A 63 83.95 36.45 22.72
N SER A 64 84.32 35.37 23.41
CA SER A 64 83.56 34.10 23.48
C SER A 64 82.23 34.26 24.23
N GLU A 65 82.20 35.00 25.35
CA GLU A 65 80.98 35.31 26.09
C GLU A 65 80.01 36.14 25.24
N ALA A 66 80.53 37.16 24.54
CA ALA A 66 79.75 37.98 23.62
C ALA A 66 79.19 37.16 22.44
N GLU A 67 80.00 36.29 21.83
CA GLU A 67 79.57 35.39 20.75
C GLU A 67 78.50 34.41 21.23
N SER A 68 78.70 33.78 22.40
CA SER A 68 77.75 32.84 22.99
C SER A 68 76.42 33.50 23.33
N SER A 69 76.46 34.72 23.88
CA SER A 69 75.26 35.51 24.21
C SER A 69 74.49 35.92 22.94
N ALA A 70 75.20 36.35 21.89
CA ALA A 70 74.59 36.67 20.60
C ALA A 70 73.97 35.42 19.94
N ALA A 71 74.68 34.28 19.98
CA ALA A 71 74.17 33.00 19.49
C ALA A 71 72.91 32.58 20.25
N ALA A 72 72.92 32.64 21.59
CA ALA A 72 71.76 32.31 22.43
C ALA A 72 70.54 33.21 22.10
N THR A 73 70.76 34.50 21.90
CA THR A 73 69.71 35.45 21.49
C THR A 73 69.12 35.07 20.13
N SER A 74 69.97 34.79 19.13
CA SER A 74 69.50 34.39 17.80
C SER A 74 68.74 33.06 17.80
N VAL A 75 69.16 32.09 18.61
CA VAL A 75 68.45 30.81 18.77
C VAL A 75 67.09 31.03 19.42
N TYR A 76 67.02 31.89 20.45
CA TYR A 76 65.77 32.25 21.10
C TYR A 76 64.79 32.95 20.15
N GLU A 77 65.25 33.94 19.38
CA GLU A 77 64.43 34.63 18.38
C GLU A 77 63.93 33.68 17.29
N ASN A 78 64.80 32.81 16.75
CA ASN A 78 64.41 31.80 15.78
C ASN A 78 63.39 30.81 16.37
N ALA A 79 63.58 30.38 17.62
CA ALA A 79 62.63 29.50 18.29
C ALA A 79 61.26 30.17 18.47
N LEU A 80 61.22 31.46 18.82
CA LEU A 80 59.98 32.24 18.88
C LEU A 80 59.29 32.33 17.53
N ILE A 81 60.00 32.66 16.46
CA ILE A 81 59.44 32.77 15.10
C ILE A 81 58.86 31.44 14.64
N VAL A 82 59.60 30.33 14.81
CA VAL A 82 59.13 28.99 14.44
C VAL A 82 57.90 28.60 15.28
N THR A 83 57.92 28.82 16.58
CA THR A 83 56.79 28.48 17.47
C THR A 83 55.53 29.27 17.11
N GLN A 84 55.66 30.58 16.88
CA GLN A 84 54.55 31.43 16.45
C GLN A 84 54.03 31.02 15.06
N GLY A 85 54.93 30.70 14.13
CA GLY A 85 54.55 30.21 12.80
C GLY A 85 53.75 28.91 12.84
N VAL A 86 54.19 27.93 13.65
CA VAL A 86 53.48 26.66 13.86
C VAL A 86 52.12 26.90 14.54
N MET A 87 52.06 27.77 15.55
CA MET A 87 50.80 28.10 16.24
C MET A 87 49.80 28.74 15.28
N PHE A 88 50.23 29.71 14.47
CA PHE A 88 49.38 30.37 13.48
C PHE A 88 48.89 29.38 12.42
N LEU A 89 49.77 28.53 11.88
CA LEU A 89 49.41 27.51 10.91
C LEU A 89 48.40 26.52 11.47
N THR A 90 48.58 26.10 12.73
CA THR A 90 47.65 25.18 13.41
C THR A 90 46.27 25.80 13.54
N VAL A 91 46.17 27.04 14.03
CA VAL A 91 44.88 27.75 14.15
C VAL A 91 44.22 27.90 12.78
N LEU A 92 44.99 28.27 11.74
CA LEU A 92 44.47 28.44 10.39
C LEU A 92 43.91 27.12 9.82
N LEU A 93 44.62 26.00 10.00
CA LEU A 93 44.16 24.68 9.58
C LEU A 93 42.92 24.23 10.37
N THR A 94 42.86 24.48 11.68
CA THR A 94 41.69 24.16 12.51
C THR A 94 40.45 24.93 12.04
N VAL A 95 40.58 26.24 11.79
CA VAL A 95 39.47 27.07 11.28
C VAL A 95 39.03 26.60 9.89
N LEU A 96 39.98 26.29 8.99
CA LEU A 96 39.68 25.79 7.65
C LEU A 96 38.93 24.45 7.71
N LEU A 97 39.38 23.51 8.54
CA LEU A 97 38.72 22.22 8.74
C LEU A 97 37.33 22.39 9.35
N ALA A 98 37.18 23.21 10.38
CA ALA A 98 35.90 23.48 11.01
C ALA A 98 34.90 24.07 10.02
N TRP A 99 35.33 25.02 9.18
CA TRP A 99 34.49 25.58 8.12
C TRP A 99 34.09 24.54 7.07
N ARG A 100 35.04 23.70 6.63
CA ARG A 100 34.78 22.60 5.68
C ARG A 100 33.80 21.58 6.23
N LEU A 101 33.97 21.14 7.48
CA LEU A 101 33.06 20.19 8.13
C LEU A 101 31.67 20.79 8.36
N THR A 102 31.58 22.06 8.76
CA THR A 102 30.29 22.73 8.93
C THR A 102 29.53 22.77 7.61
N LYS A 103 30.20 23.11 6.50
CA LYS A 103 29.58 23.18 5.18
C LYS A 103 29.24 21.79 4.61
N SER A 104 30.09 20.79 4.83
CA SER A 104 29.91 19.44 4.27
C SER A 104 29.00 18.53 5.09
N LEU A 105 28.86 18.78 6.40
CA LEU A 105 28.14 17.89 7.31
C LEU A 105 26.97 18.60 8.01
N ALA A 106 27.24 19.68 8.75
CA ALA A 106 26.22 20.32 9.58
C ALA A 106 25.09 20.94 8.73
N VAL A 107 25.42 21.58 7.60
CA VAL A 107 24.42 22.17 6.71
C VAL A 107 23.51 21.10 6.09
N PRO A 108 24.01 20.04 5.41
CA PRO A 108 23.16 18.96 4.90
C PRO A 108 22.32 18.25 5.96
N ILE A 109 22.87 17.99 7.16
CA ILE A 109 22.10 17.37 8.26
C ILE A 109 20.94 18.27 8.69
N SER A 110 21.14 19.58 8.79
CA SER A 110 20.06 20.51 9.10
C SER A 110 18.96 20.50 8.03
N GLN A 111 19.34 20.39 6.74
CA GLN A 111 18.39 20.27 5.64
C GLN A 111 17.63 18.95 5.70
N ALA A 112 18.30 17.85 6.04
CA ALA A 112 17.67 16.55 6.22
C ALA A 112 16.64 16.59 7.37
N LEU A 113 17.00 17.22 8.50
CA LEU A 113 16.08 17.40 9.63
C LEU A 113 14.85 18.21 9.23
N HIS A 114 15.05 19.35 8.57
CA HIS A 114 13.94 20.19 8.11
C HIS A 114 13.04 19.48 7.09
N SER A 115 13.64 18.71 6.17
CA SER A 115 12.88 17.87 5.22
C SER A 115 12.05 16.81 5.95
N SER A 116 12.64 16.14 6.94
CA SER A 116 11.95 15.15 7.77
C SER A 116 10.77 15.78 8.54
N GLU A 117 10.95 16.96 9.14
CA GLU A 117 9.87 17.70 9.81
C GLU A 117 8.76 18.10 8.84
N THR A 118 9.11 18.53 7.63
CA THR A 118 8.15 18.92 6.58
C THR A 118 7.33 17.71 6.10
N ILE A 119 7.99 16.57 5.89
CA ILE A 119 7.35 15.29 5.56
C ILE A 119 6.43 14.84 6.71
N ALA A 120 6.89 14.95 7.96
CA ALA A 120 6.11 14.59 9.14
C ALA A 120 4.88 15.51 9.32
N ALA A 121 4.97 16.76 8.91
CA ALA A 121 3.85 17.70 8.86
C ALA A 121 2.87 17.44 7.70
N GLY A 122 3.18 16.47 6.82
CA GLY A 122 2.35 16.09 5.67
C GLY A 122 2.57 16.93 4.42
N ASP A 123 3.55 17.84 4.42
CA ASP A 123 3.91 18.59 3.22
C ASP A 123 4.92 17.80 2.39
N LEU A 124 4.43 17.22 1.30
CA LEU A 124 5.24 16.44 0.37
C LEU A 124 5.56 17.22 -0.90
N ARG A 125 5.47 18.55 -0.90
CA ARG A 125 5.87 19.33 -2.07
C ARG A 125 7.38 19.15 -2.33
N PRO A 126 7.82 19.13 -3.60
CA PRO A 126 9.24 19.09 -3.91
C PRO A 126 9.96 20.28 -3.27
N SER A 127 10.94 19.99 -2.42
CA SER A 127 11.79 21.01 -1.81
C SER A 127 13.10 21.13 -2.61
N ALA A 128 13.63 22.36 -2.69
CA ALA A 128 14.90 22.65 -3.35
C ALA A 128 16.10 22.22 -2.47
N ILE A 129 16.16 20.94 -2.14
CA ILE A 129 17.28 20.36 -1.39
C ILE A 129 18.42 20.13 -2.36
N ASN A 130 19.61 20.67 -2.03
CA ASN A 130 20.81 20.40 -2.79
C ASN A 130 21.27 18.95 -2.52
N ARG A 131 21.08 18.09 -3.52
CA ARG A 131 21.40 16.66 -3.48
C ARG A 131 22.75 16.33 -4.12
N GLU A 132 23.51 17.35 -4.49
CA GLU A 132 24.82 17.20 -5.11
C GLU A 132 25.83 16.70 -4.06
N GLY A 133 26.56 15.64 -4.42
CA GLY A 133 27.59 15.06 -3.58
C GLY A 133 27.58 13.54 -3.65
N THR A 134 28.69 12.96 -3.20
CA THR A 134 28.90 11.52 -3.13
C THR A 134 29.22 11.06 -1.70
N ASP A 135 29.13 11.96 -0.72
CA ASP A 135 29.33 11.66 0.69
C ASP A 135 28.03 11.14 1.34
N GLU A 136 28.17 10.64 2.57
CA GLU A 136 27.07 10.06 3.35
C GLU A 136 25.94 11.07 3.60
N ALA A 137 26.29 12.36 3.71
CA ALA A 137 25.32 13.42 3.93
C ALA A 137 24.47 13.68 2.67
N ALA A 138 25.09 13.68 1.48
CA ALA A 138 24.38 13.76 0.22
C ALA A 138 23.51 12.51 -0.03
N LEU A 139 24.02 11.32 0.27
CA LEU A 139 23.26 10.07 0.18
C LEU A 139 22.04 10.05 1.11
N LEU A 140 22.17 10.62 2.31
CA LEU A 140 21.04 10.81 3.23
C LEU A 140 19.96 11.71 2.60
N LEU A 141 20.34 12.87 2.04
CA LEU A 141 19.37 13.77 1.38
C LEU A 141 18.71 13.10 0.16
N GLN A 142 19.46 12.36 -0.65
CA GLN A 142 18.91 11.60 -1.78
C GLN A 142 17.93 10.51 -1.34
N SER A 143 18.22 9.80 -0.25
CA SER A 143 17.34 8.76 0.28
C SER A 143 16.06 9.33 0.91
N MET A 144 16.17 10.45 1.65
CA MET A 144 15.01 11.19 2.17
C MET A 144 14.09 11.69 1.05
N GLU A 145 14.66 12.21 -0.03
CA GLU A 145 13.87 12.67 -1.18
C GLU A 145 13.17 11.52 -1.91
N ARG A 146 13.84 10.36 -2.04
CA ARG A 146 13.20 9.15 -2.58
C ARG A 146 12.05 8.69 -1.69
N MET A 147 12.22 8.74 -0.37
CA MET A 147 11.16 8.42 0.60
C MET A 147 9.96 9.37 0.45
N ARG A 148 10.21 10.69 0.36
CA ARG A 148 9.16 11.70 0.10
C ARG A 148 8.41 11.42 -1.19
N GLY A 149 9.14 11.15 -2.29
CA GLY A 149 8.57 10.85 -3.58
C GLY A 149 7.66 9.61 -3.55
N ASN A 150 8.13 8.53 -2.94
CA ASN A 150 7.35 7.31 -2.76
C ASN A 150 6.08 7.56 -1.93
N LEU A 151 6.19 8.29 -0.82
CA LEU A 151 5.05 8.61 0.02
C LEU A 151 4.01 9.46 -0.72
N SER A 152 4.47 10.45 -1.51
CA SER A 152 3.59 11.28 -2.34
C SER A 152 2.86 10.45 -3.39
N GLN A 153 3.54 9.48 -4.03
CA GLN A 153 2.94 8.58 -5.00
C GLN A 153 1.91 7.67 -4.35
N THR A 154 2.21 7.08 -3.19
CA THR A 154 1.27 6.25 -2.44
C THR A 154 0.02 7.03 -2.06
N LEU A 155 0.16 8.27 -1.55
CA LEU A 155 -1.00 9.10 -1.21
C LEU A 155 -1.83 9.49 -2.44
N SER A 156 -1.20 9.73 -3.60
CA SER A 156 -1.93 9.95 -4.85
C SER A 156 -2.76 8.73 -5.22
N GLN A 157 -2.20 7.53 -5.16
CA GLN A 157 -2.91 6.28 -5.46
C GLN A 157 -4.08 6.04 -4.49
N VAL A 158 -3.91 6.37 -3.21
CA VAL A 158 -5.00 6.31 -2.21
C VAL A 158 -6.10 7.31 -2.56
N GLY A 159 -5.74 8.53 -2.97
CA GLY A 159 -6.70 9.54 -3.43
C GLY A 159 -7.49 9.08 -4.66
N ASP A 160 -6.82 8.51 -5.65
CA ASP A 160 -7.46 7.99 -6.86
C ASP A 160 -8.42 6.83 -6.53
N ALA A 161 -8.00 5.91 -5.64
CA ALA A 161 -8.85 4.81 -5.18
C ALA A 161 -10.07 5.29 -4.41
N ALA A 162 -9.91 6.33 -3.57
CA ALA A 162 -11.03 6.94 -2.84
C ALA A 162 -12.03 7.61 -3.80
N HIS A 163 -11.54 8.28 -4.86
CA HIS A 163 -12.41 8.84 -5.90
C HIS A 163 -13.16 7.76 -6.67
N GLN A 164 -12.49 6.67 -7.06
CA GLN A 164 -13.16 5.54 -7.72
C GLN A 164 -14.23 4.90 -6.82
N LEU A 165 -13.94 4.73 -5.53
CA LEU A 165 -14.91 4.20 -4.57
C LEU A 165 -16.12 5.14 -4.40
N ALA A 166 -15.89 6.45 -4.37
CA ALA A 166 -16.96 7.44 -4.29
C ALA A 166 -17.88 7.34 -5.52
N SER A 167 -17.31 7.32 -6.73
CA SER A 167 -18.10 7.17 -7.96
C SER A 167 -18.85 5.83 -8.02
N ALA A 168 -18.21 4.73 -7.65
CA ALA A 168 -18.88 3.42 -7.58
C ALA A 168 -20.04 3.40 -6.57
N THR A 169 -19.90 4.14 -5.46
CA THR A 169 -20.96 4.27 -4.45
C THR A 169 -22.14 5.09 -4.99
N GLU A 170 -21.88 6.16 -5.74
CA GLU A 170 -22.92 6.94 -6.42
C GLU A 170 -23.68 6.12 -7.46
N GLU A 171 -22.96 5.35 -8.30
CA GLU A 171 -23.57 4.41 -9.26
C GLU A 171 -24.42 3.34 -8.57
N MET A 172 -23.92 2.76 -7.48
CA MET A 172 -24.65 1.77 -6.70
C MET A 172 -25.92 2.36 -6.05
N SER A 173 -25.85 3.62 -5.59
CA SER A 173 -27.01 4.33 -5.06
C SER A 173 -28.08 4.52 -6.15
N ALA A 174 -27.68 4.95 -7.35
CA ALA A 174 -28.58 5.09 -8.48
C ALA A 174 -29.21 3.74 -8.89
N LEU A 175 -28.41 2.67 -8.92
CA LEU A 175 -28.91 1.31 -9.22
C LEU A 175 -29.92 0.83 -8.17
N MET A 176 -29.66 1.07 -6.88
CA MET A 176 -30.59 0.72 -5.80
C MET A 176 -31.93 1.44 -5.92
N VAL A 177 -31.93 2.71 -6.33
CA VAL A 177 -33.18 3.46 -6.58
C VAL A 177 -33.98 2.81 -7.71
N ASN A 178 -33.33 2.43 -8.81
CA ASN A 178 -33.98 1.75 -9.93
C ASN A 178 -34.51 0.36 -9.53
N SER A 179 -33.70 -0.45 -8.84
CA SER A 179 -34.14 -1.77 -8.36
C SER A 179 -35.33 -1.68 -7.41
N ASN A 180 -35.42 -0.63 -6.59
CA ASN A 180 -36.58 -0.44 -5.72
C ASN A 180 -37.84 -0.13 -6.54
N ALA A 181 -37.73 0.68 -7.60
CA ALA A 181 -38.85 0.92 -8.52
C ALA A 181 -39.27 -0.37 -9.25
N ASP A 182 -38.32 -1.17 -9.72
CA ASP A 182 -38.60 -2.46 -10.37
C ASP A 182 -39.29 -3.44 -9.42
N LEU A 183 -38.89 -3.48 -8.14
CA LEU A 183 -39.54 -4.31 -7.12
C LEU A 183 -41.01 -3.91 -6.89
N VAL A 184 -41.33 -2.61 -6.95
CA VAL A 184 -42.73 -2.16 -6.85
C VAL A 184 -43.55 -2.65 -8.04
N VAL A 185 -43.01 -2.58 -9.25
CA VAL A 185 -43.67 -3.11 -10.46
C VAL A 185 -43.85 -4.62 -10.36
N GLN A 186 -42.80 -5.35 -10.00
CA GLN A 186 -42.83 -6.80 -9.84
C GLN A 186 -43.85 -7.23 -8.77
N ASN A 187 -43.97 -6.48 -7.67
CA ASN A 187 -44.96 -6.75 -6.64
C ASN A 187 -46.39 -6.62 -7.19
N SER A 188 -46.66 -5.58 -7.98
CA SER A 188 -47.95 -5.41 -8.66
C SER A 188 -48.25 -6.53 -9.66
N GLU A 189 -47.24 -6.99 -10.42
CA GLU A 189 -47.40 -8.16 -11.30
C GLU A 189 -47.72 -9.44 -10.54
N ILE A 190 -47.13 -9.64 -9.36
CA ILE A 190 -47.44 -10.77 -8.48
C ILE A 190 -48.87 -10.69 -7.95
N GLU A 191 -49.35 -9.51 -7.55
CA GLU A 191 -50.75 -9.32 -7.14
C GLU A 191 -51.73 -9.63 -8.27
N MET A 192 -51.42 -9.20 -9.50
CA MET A 192 -52.21 -9.55 -10.69
C MET A 192 -52.19 -11.06 -10.96
N ALA A 193 -51.03 -11.71 -10.85
CA ALA A 193 -50.92 -13.15 -11.02
C ALA A 193 -51.72 -13.91 -9.96
N ALA A 194 -51.68 -13.47 -8.69
CA ALA A 194 -52.47 -14.06 -7.61
C ALA A 194 -53.98 -13.89 -7.86
N THR A 195 -54.39 -12.75 -8.41
CA THR A 195 -55.77 -12.49 -8.83
C THR A 195 -56.17 -13.44 -9.95
N ALA A 196 -55.35 -13.56 -11.00
CA ALA A 196 -55.59 -14.48 -12.10
C ALA A 196 -55.68 -15.94 -11.66
N VAL A 197 -54.82 -16.37 -10.72
CA VAL A 197 -54.90 -17.73 -10.13
C VAL A 197 -56.21 -17.92 -9.36
N THR A 198 -56.67 -16.88 -8.64
CA THR A 198 -57.95 -16.92 -7.92
C THR A 198 -59.12 -17.04 -8.90
N GLU A 199 -59.14 -16.24 -9.96
CA GLU A 199 -60.16 -16.31 -11.02
C GLU A 199 -60.13 -17.66 -11.75
N MET A 200 -58.94 -18.18 -12.08
CA MET A 200 -58.78 -19.50 -12.67
C MET A 200 -59.31 -20.60 -11.76
N SER A 201 -59.06 -20.51 -10.45
CA SER A 201 -59.59 -21.49 -9.48
C SER A 201 -61.12 -21.45 -9.43
N GLN A 202 -61.73 -20.26 -9.48
CA GLN A 202 -63.18 -20.12 -9.54
C GLN A 202 -63.76 -20.69 -10.84
N ALA A 203 -63.12 -20.42 -11.98
CA ALA A 203 -63.53 -20.97 -13.27
C ALA A 203 -63.44 -22.50 -13.29
N VAL A 204 -62.40 -23.09 -12.69
CA VAL A 204 -62.27 -24.55 -12.55
C VAL A 204 -63.39 -25.12 -11.67
N ASP A 205 -63.72 -24.47 -10.55
CA ASP A 205 -64.84 -24.87 -9.68
C ASP A 205 -66.19 -24.80 -10.41
N GLU A 206 -66.40 -23.76 -11.23
CA GLU A 206 -67.60 -23.61 -12.05
C GLU A 206 -67.69 -24.71 -13.12
N VAL A 207 -66.60 -25.01 -13.82
CA VAL A 207 -66.53 -26.11 -14.80
C VAL A 207 -66.82 -27.46 -14.12
N ALA A 208 -66.26 -27.70 -12.92
CA ALA A 208 -66.52 -28.92 -12.17
C ALA A 208 -68.01 -29.04 -11.76
N ARG A 209 -68.62 -27.95 -11.28
CA ARG A 209 -70.06 -27.92 -10.97
C ARG A 209 -70.91 -28.17 -12.20
N ASN A 210 -70.61 -27.51 -13.31
CA ASN A 210 -71.32 -27.70 -14.58
C ASN A 210 -71.20 -29.15 -15.08
N ALA A 211 -70.03 -29.77 -14.96
CA ALA A 211 -69.83 -31.18 -15.31
C ALA A 211 -70.67 -32.12 -14.43
N VAL A 212 -70.76 -31.85 -13.13
CA VAL A 212 -71.63 -32.63 -12.20
C VAL A 212 -73.10 -32.45 -12.56
N THR A 213 -73.56 -31.21 -12.74
CA THR A 213 -74.95 -30.92 -13.14
C THR A 213 -75.30 -31.60 -14.47
N THR A 214 -74.45 -31.47 -15.49
CA THR A 214 -74.63 -32.10 -16.80
C THR A 214 -74.69 -33.63 -16.70
N SER A 215 -73.88 -34.23 -15.82
CA SER A 215 -73.90 -35.68 -15.56
C SER A 215 -75.22 -36.12 -14.91
N VAL A 216 -75.74 -35.36 -13.95
CA VAL A 216 -77.04 -35.60 -13.32
C VAL A 216 -78.17 -35.46 -14.34
N GLU A 217 -78.20 -34.40 -15.13
CA GLU A 217 -79.22 -34.17 -16.17
C GLU A 217 -79.18 -35.27 -17.23
N SER A 218 -77.99 -35.65 -17.71
CA SER A 218 -77.83 -36.75 -18.67
C SER A 218 -78.37 -38.07 -18.11
N ARG A 219 -78.17 -38.32 -16.80
CA ARG A 219 -78.71 -39.51 -16.14
C ARG A 219 -80.23 -39.46 -16.04
N THR A 220 -80.81 -38.29 -15.73
CA THR A 220 -82.27 -38.09 -15.75
C THR A 220 -82.84 -38.31 -17.15
N SER A 221 -82.24 -37.73 -18.20
CA SER A 221 -82.66 -37.96 -19.59
C SER A 221 -82.59 -39.43 -19.98
N SER A 222 -81.55 -40.15 -19.53
CA SER A 222 -81.46 -41.60 -19.75
C SER A 222 -82.57 -42.39 -19.06
N VAL A 223 -83.01 -41.97 -17.86
CA VAL A 223 -84.15 -42.59 -17.16
C VAL A 223 -85.44 -42.32 -17.93
N SER A 224 -85.72 -41.07 -18.30
CA SER A 224 -86.93 -40.71 -19.06
C SER A 224 -86.99 -41.40 -20.44
N ALA A 225 -85.86 -41.53 -21.13
CA ALA A 225 -85.79 -42.29 -22.39
C ALA A 225 -86.13 -43.78 -22.19
N ARG A 226 -85.74 -44.36 -21.05
CA ARG A 226 -86.06 -45.76 -20.69
C ARG A 226 -87.53 -45.93 -20.34
N GLU A 227 -88.11 -44.96 -19.62
CA GLU A 227 -89.56 -44.92 -19.35
C GLU A 227 -90.38 -44.79 -20.64
N GLY A 228 -89.99 -43.86 -21.52
CA GLY A 228 -90.64 -43.72 -22.83
C GLY A 228 -90.51 -44.96 -23.71
N GLN A 229 -89.38 -45.67 -23.64
CA GLN A 229 -89.23 -46.97 -24.32
C GLN A 229 -90.21 -48.02 -23.78
N GLU A 230 -90.47 -48.04 -22.47
CA GLU A 230 -91.46 -48.95 -21.87
C GLU A 230 -92.89 -48.61 -22.30
N GLU A 231 -93.25 -47.32 -22.32
CA GLU A 231 -94.56 -46.88 -22.84
C GLU A 231 -94.75 -47.23 -24.33
N LEU A 232 -93.72 -47.08 -25.16
CA LEU A 232 -93.75 -47.50 -26.56
C LEU A 232 -93.93 -49.01 -26.68
N ASN A 233 -93.25 -49.81 -25.86
CA ASN A 233 -93.44 -51.27 -25.82
C ASN A 233 -94.88 -51.65 -25.44
N GLN A 234 -95.49 -50.95 -24.48
CA GLN A 234 -96.90 -51.14 -24.12
C GLN A 234 -97.82 -50.77 -25.28
N THR A 235 -97.56 -49.64 -25.94
CA THR A 235 -98.33 -49.18 -27.11
C THR A 235 -98.26 -50.20 -28.24
N VAL A 236 -97.08 -50.76 -28.54
CA VAL A 236 -96.92 -51.83 -29.54
C VAL A 236 -97.73 -53.07 -29.17
N LYS A 237 -97.73 -53.49 -27.89
CA LYS A 237 -98.56 -54.61 -27.42
C LYS A 237 -100.05 -54.33 -27.64
N SER A 238 -100.54 -53.14 -27.29
CA SER A 238 -101.93 -52.75 -27.52
C SER A 238 -102.30 -52.70 -29.00
N ILE A 239 -101.39 -52.25 -29.87
CA ILE A 239 -101.60 -52.27 -31.34
C ILE A 239 -101.70 -53.72 -31.85
N LEU A 240 -100.84 -54.62 -31.38
CA LEU A 240 -100.90 -56.04 -31.75
C LEU A 240 -102.21 -56.69 -31.27
N GLU A 241 -102.67 -56.35 -30.07
CA GLU A 241 -103.95 -56.82 -29.55
C GLU A 241 -105.14 -56.27 -30.35
N LEU A 242 -105.13 -54.96 -30.66
CA LEU A 242 -106.13 -54.33 -31.51
C LEU A 242 -106.17 -54.99 -32.90
N THR A 243 -105.00 -55.23 -33.50
CA THR A 243 -104.88 -55.92 -34.80
C THR A 243 -105.48 -57.32 -34.75
N ARG A 244 -105.25 -58.07 -33.66
CA ARG A 244 -105.87 -59.39 -33.44
C ARG A 244 -107.39 -59.28 -33.33
N ASN A 245 -107.89 -58.33 -32.54
CA ASN A 245 -109.33 -58.13 -32.34
C ASN A 245 -110.03 -57.72 -33.64
N VAL A 246 -109.41 -56.82 -34.43
CA VAL A 246 -109.90 -56.45 -35.78
C VAL A 246 -109.91 -57.66 -36.72
N GLY A 247 -108.87 -58.50 -36.67
CA GLY A 247 -108.81 -59.76 -37.41
C GLY A 247 -109.97 -60.70 -37.04
N THR A 248 -110.24 -60.90 -35.76
CA THR A 248 -111.37 -61.71 -35.27
C THR A 248 -112.71 -61.12 -35.72
N ALA A 249 -112.92 -59.81 -35.56
CA ALA A 249 -114.14 -59.13 -36.00
C ALA A 249 -114.36 -59.26 -37.52
N SER A 250 -113.29 -59.21 -38.32
CA SER A 250 -113.36 -59.45 -39.77
C SER A 250 -113.80 -60.87 -40.11
N VAL A 251 -113.32 -61.89 -39.38
CA VAL A 251 -113.76 -63.29 -39.55
C VAL A 251 -115.23 -63.46 -39.18
N GLU A 252 -115.67 -62.85 -38.06
CA GLU A 252 -117.07 -62.89 -37.65
C GLU A 252 -117.99 -62.17 -38.65
N ALA A 253 -117.58 -61.01 -39.18
CA ALA A 253 -118.30 -60.29 -40.22
C ALA A 253 -118.41 -61.13 -41.50
N GLN A 254 -117.34 -61.82 -41.90
CA GLN A 254 -117.36 -62.74 -43.04
C GLN A 254 -118.32 -63.92 -42.79
N ALA A 255 -118.31 -64.49 -41.59
CA ALA A 255 -119.22 -65.56 -41.20
C ALA A 255 -120.69 -65.09 -41.20
N LEU A 256 -120.96 -63.87 -40.74
CA LEU A 256 -122.28 -63.27 -40.79
C LEU A 256 -122.73 -63.05 -42.24
N ALA A 257 -121.87 -62.51 -43.11
CA ALA A 257 -122.16 -62.34 -44.53
C ALA A 257 -122.54 -63.67 -45.21
N THR A 258 -121.81 -64.76 -44.91
CA THR A 258 -122.15 -66.11 -45.37
C THR A 258 -123.52 -66.55 -44.88
N ARG A 259 -123.83 -66.37 -43.58
CA ARG A 259 -125.16 -66.70 -43.03
C ARG A 259 -126.27 -65.87 -43.67
N THR A 260 -126.05 -64.60 -43.99
CA THR A 260 -127.02 -63.75 -44.69
C THR A 260 -127.25 -64.21 -46.13
N LEU A 261 -126.22 -64.67 -46.83
CA LEU A 261 -126.33 -65.32 -48.14
C LEU A 261 -127.15 -66.61 -48.06
N ASP A 262 -126.93 -67.44 -47.03
CA ASP A 262 -127.73 -68.64 -46.81
C ASP A 262 -129.20 -68.31 -46.50
N ILE A 263 -129.47 -67.27 -45.71
CA ILE A 263 -130.84 -66.75 -45.50
C ILE A 263 -131.45 -66.27 -46.82
N THR A 264 -130.69 -65.59 -47.67
CA THR A 264 -131.18 -65.11 -48.98
C THR A 264 -131.56 -66.30 -49.87
N LYS A 265 -130.74 -67.37 -49.89
CA LYS A 265 -131.09 -68.63 -50.58
C LYS A 265 -132.38 -69.24 -50.04
N VAL A 266 -132.57 -69.24 -48.72
CA VAL A 266 -133.82 -69.74 -48.11
C VAL A 266 -135.01 -68.85 -48.51
N LEU A 267 -134.85 -67.53 -48.55
CA LEU A 267 -135.88 -66.61 -49.01
C LEU A 267 -136.20 -66.80 -50.51
N ASP A 268 -135.20 -67.08 -51.35
CA ASP A 268 -135.41 -67.42 -52.76
C ASP A 268 -136.20 -68.73 -52.90
N VAL A 269 -135.93 -69.74 -52.05
CA VAL A 269 -136.74 -70.97 -51.98
C VAL A 269 -138.16 -70.68 -51.51
N ILE A 270 -138.35 -69.85 -50.49
CA ILE A 270 -139.70 -69.45 -50.00
C ILE A 270 -140.46 -68.70 -51.09
N ARG A 271 -139.78 -67.82 -51.85
CA ARG A 271 -140.36 -67.09 -52.98
C ARG A 271 -140.73 -68.04 -54.12
N ALA A 272 -139.88 -69.01 -54.44
CA ALA A 272 -140.19 -70.07 -55.41
C ALA A 272 -141.39 -70.92 -54.98
N VAL A 273 -141.48 -71.28 -53.69
CA VAL A 273 -142.64 -71.99 -53.12
C VAL A 273 -143.90 -71.12 -53.14
N SER A 274 -143.78 -69.82 -52.87
CA SER A 274 -144.91 -68.87 -52.91
C SER A 274 -145.43 -68.66 -54.34
N GLU A 275 -144.54 -68.59 -55.34
CA GLU A 275 -144.92 -68.62 -56.76
C GLU A 275 -145.58 -69.95 -57.15
N GLN A 276 -145.08 -71.08 -56.63
CA GLN A 276 -145.67 -72.39 -56.83
C GLN A 276 -147.06 -72.53 -56.15
N THR A 277 -147.31 -71.78 -55.08
CA THR A 277 -148.61 -71.74 -54.38
C THR A 277 -149.61 -70.79 -55.04
N ASN A 278 -149.14 -69.72 -55.69
CA ASN A 278 -149.99 -68.81 -56.47
C ASN A 278 -150.42 -69.40 -57.83
N LEU A 279 -149.80 -70.51 -58.24
CA LEU A 279 -150.07 -71.25 -59.48
C LEU A 279 -150.93 -72.52 -59.29
N LEU A 280 -151.29 -72.85 -58.05
CA LEU A 280 -152.19 -73.95 -57.66
C LEU A 280 -153.56 -73.41 -57.24
#